data_AF-A0A964YFE0-F1
#
_entry.id   AF-A0A964YFE0-F1
#
_cell.length_a   1.000
_cell.length_b   1.000
_cell.length_c   1.000
_cell.angle_alpha   90.00
_cell.angle_beta   90.00
_cell.angle_gamma   90.00
#
_symmetry.space_group_name_H-M   'P 1'
#
loop_
_entity.id
_entity.type
_entity.pdbx_description
1 polymer ?
#
loop_
_entity_poly.entity_id
_entity_poly.type
_entity_poly.pdbx_seq_one_letter_code
_entity_poly.pdbx_strand_id
1 'polypeptide(L)' 'SSLEDLFCSVDDFCQCFEPQWQPQLLQSGLQTQKRSRQLYLSEIITIVIAFHQQGYPTFTEKNLDRA' A
#
# COMPACT_ATOMS: atom_id res chain seq x y z
N SER A 1 1.56 8.50 -16.26
CA SER A 1 1.60 7.03 -16.36
C SER A 1 0.18 6.51 -16.33
N SER A 2 -0.13 5.44 -17.07
CA SER A 2 -1.43 4.80 -16.93
C SER A 2 -1.51 4.06 -15.58
N LEU A 3 -2.72 3.73 -15.11
CA LEU A 3 -2.91 2.94 -13.89
C LEU A 3 -2.25 1.57 -14.01
N GLU A 4 -2.25 0.98 -15.21
CA GLU A 4 -1.65 -0.32 -15.51
C GLU A 4 -0.13 -0.28 -15.40
N ASP A 5 0.53 0.75 -15.99
CA ASP A 5 1.98 0.92 -15.86
C ASP A 5 2.42 1.12 -14.40
N LEU A 6 1.61 1.87 -13.63
CA LEU A 6 1.83 2.07 -12.21
C LEU A 6 1.70 0.76 -11.45
N PHE A 7 0.64 -0.01 -11.70
CA PHE A 7 0.42 -1.30 -11.05
C PHE A 7 1.55 -2.29 -11.36
N CYS A 8 1.98 -2.40 -12.62
CA CYS A 8 3.12 -3.26 -12.99
C CYS A 8 4.39 -2.89 -12.22
N SER A 9 4.73 -1.60 -12.18
CA SER A 9 5.93 -1.12 -11.47
C SER A 9 5.85 -1.40 -9.95
N VAL A 10 4.67 -1.25 -9.37
CA VAL A 10 4.43 -1.51 -7.94
C VAL A 10 4.42 -3.00 -7.63
N ASP A 11 3.88 -3.84 -8.52
CA ASP A 11 3.85 -5.29 -8.33
C ASP A 11 5.27 -5.88 -8.37
N ASP A 12 6.09 -5.48 -9.35
CA ASP A 12 7.51 -5.87 -9.43
C ASP A 12 8.29 -5.49 -8.17
N PHE A 13 8.02 -4.29 -7.63
CA PHE A 13 8.58 -3.85 -6.36
C PHE A 13 8.12 -4.76 -5.20
N CYS A 14 6.82 -5.03 -5.09
CA CYS A 14 6.25 -5.86 -4.01
C CYS A 14 6.76 -7.30 -4.05
N GLN A 15 6.99 -7.89 -5.24
CA GLN A 15 7.57 -9.21 -5.39
C GLN A 15 8.97 -9.30 -4.75
N CYS A 16 9.75 -8.22 -4.82
CA CYS A 16 11.08 -8.16 -4.20
C CYS A 16 11.02 -7.80 -2.70
N PHE A 17 10.06 -6.93 -2.32
CA PHE A 17 9.96 -6.37 -0.98
C PHE A 17 9.27 -7.31 0.03
N GLU A 18 8.13 -7.91 -0.32
CA GLU A 18 7.35 -8.74 0.59
C GLU A 18 8.15 -9.91 1.21
N PRO A 19 8.98 -10.65 0.45
CA PRO A 19 9.76 -11.76 1.01
C PRO A 19 10.77 -11.32 2.09
N GLN A 20 11.24 -10.07 2.02
CA GLN A 20 12.19 -9.51 2.99
C GLN A 20 11.48 -8.93 4.21
N TRP A 21 10.27 -8.40 4.02
CA TRP A 21 9.49 -7.75 5.07
C TRP A 21 8.71 -8.74 5.95
N GLN A 22 8.18 -9.83 5.37
CA GLN A 22 7.41 -10.84 6.12
C GLN A 22 8.19 -11.48 7.29
N PRO A 23 9.47 -11.86 7.15
CA PRO A 23 10.26 -12.35 8.28
C PRO A 23 10.45 -11.33 9.41
N GLN A 24 10.56 -10.04 9.06
CA GLN A 24 10.70 -8.97 10.06
C GLN A 24 9.40 -8.78 10.85
N LEU A 25 8.23 -8.95 10.21
CA LEU A 25 6.93 -8.94 10.87
C LEU A 25 6.76 -10.12 11.84
N LEU A 26 7.28 -11.30 11.47
CA LEU A 26 7.33 -12.47 12.35
C LEU A 26 8.18 -12.20 13.59
N GLN A 27 9.38 -11.65 13.40
CA GLN A 27 10.31 -11.36 14.50
C GLN A 27 9.80 -10.28 15.45
N SER A 28 9.16 -9.24 14.92
CA SER A 28 8.61 -8.14 15.72
C SER A 28 7.30 -8.49 16.44
N GLY A 29 6.72 -9.67 16.18
CA GLY A 29 5.41 -10.05 16.72
C GLY A 29 4.25 -9.22 16.15
N LEU A 30 4.49 -8.43 15.10
CA LEU A 30 3.50 -7.58 14.44
C LEU A 30 2.72 -8.32 13.35
N GLN A 31 3.00 -9.61 13.15
CA GLN A 31 2.27 -10.40 12.16
C GLN A 31 0.80 -10.57 12.59
N THR A 32 -0.10 -10.06 11.77
CA THR A 32 -1.53 -10.36 11.86
C THR A 32 -1.87 -11.48 10.87
N GLN A 33 -2.86 -12.32 11.17
CA GLN A 33 -3.26 -13.39 10.26
C GLN A 33 -3.71 -12.79 8.92
N LYS A 34 -3.08 -13.24 7.82
CA LYS A 34 -3.56 -12.96 6.46
C LYS A 34 -4.94 -13.61 6.31
N ARG A 35 -6.00 -12.81 6.35
CA ARG A 35 -7.35 -13.29 6.06
C ARG A 35 -7.51 -13.43 4.56
N SER A 36 -8.26 -14.45 4.11
CA SER A 36 -8.49 -14.75 2.69
C SER A 36 -9.11 -13.59 1.89
N ARG A 37 -9.69 -12.59 2.56
CA ARG A 37 -10.29 -11.39 1.97
C ARG A 37 -9.46 -10.15 2.34
N GLN A 38 -8.18 -10.15 2.00
CA GLN A 38 -7.32 -8.97 2.10
C GLN A 38 -6.75 -8.65 0.73
N LEU A 39 -6.61 -7.36 0.44
CA LEU A 39 -5.91 -6.88 -0.73
C LEU A 39 -4.42 -7.22 -0.61
N TYR A 40 -3.78 -7.50 -1.74
CA TYR A 40 -2.33 -7.62 -1.85
C TYR A 40 -1.66 -6.27 -1.59
N LEU A 41 -0.41 -6.29 -1.14
CA LEU A 41 0.33 -5.05 -0.87
C LEU A 41 0.46 -4.19 -2.13
N SER A 42 0.66 -4.81 -3.30
CA SER A 42 0.73 -4.10 -4.58
C SER A 42 -0.56 -3.37 -4.92
N GLU A 43 -1.73 -3.97 -4.63
CA GLU A 43 -3.02 -3.31 -4.79
C GLU A 43 -3.17 -2.11 -3.84
N ILE A 44 -2.80 -2.29 -2.56
CA ILE A 44 -2.89 -1.22 -1.55
C ILE A 44 -2.00 -0.03 -1.92
N ILE A 45 -0.73 -0.29 -2.27
CA ILE A 45 0.23 0.75 -2.65
C ILE A 45 -0.24 1.47 -3.92
N THR A 46 -0.72 0.72 -4.92
CA THR A 46 -1.22 1.31 -6.17
C THR A 46 -2.42 2.21 -5.91
N ILE A 47 -3.37 1.79 -5.07
CA ILE A 47 -4.51 2.63 -4.65
C ILE A 47 -3.99 3.91 -3.99
N VAL A 48 -3.10 3.81 -3.00
CA VAL A 48 -2.56 4.99 -2.29
C VAL A 48 -1.91 5.96 -3.26
N ILE A 49 -1.02 5.49 -4.14
CA ILE A 49 -0.34 6.35 -5.13
C ILE A 49 -1.36 6.99 -6.09
N ALA A 50 -2.33 6.23 -6.59
CA ALA A 50 -3.34 6.74 -7.50
C ALA A 50 -4.22 7.82 -6.86
N PHE A 51 -4.54 7.70 -5.56
CA PHE A 51 -5.27 8.73 -4.82
C PHE A 51 -4.44 10.00 -4.65
N HIS A 52 -3.14 9.87 -4.32
CA HIS A 52 -2.23 11.01 -4.23
C HIS A 52 -2.07 11.73 -5.58
N GLN A 53 -1.91 10.99 -6.68
CA GLN A 53 -1.76 11.57 -8.03
C GLN A 53 -2.99 12.33 -8.50
N GLN A 54 -4.18 11.89 -8.08
CA GLN A 54 -5.45 12.54 -8.41
C GLN A 54 -5.77 13.75 -7.51
N GLY A 55 -4.89 14.09 -6.56
CA GLY A 55 -5.08 15.22 -5.67
C GLY A 55 -6.24 15.03 -4.69
N TYR A 56 -6.61 13.78 -4.40
CA TYR A 56 -7.62 13.52 -3.38
C TYR A 56 -7.04 13.87 -2.01
N PRO A 57 -7.73 14.72 -1.24
CA PRO A 57 -7.25 15.10 0.07
C PRO A 57 -7.16 13.87 0.95
N THR A 58 -5.96 13.68 1.47
CA THR A 58 -5.63 12.63 2.44
C THR A 58 -6.46 12.85 3.70
N PHE A 59 -6.71 11.78 4.46
CA PHE A 59 -7.46 11.89 5.72
C PHE A 59 -6.82 12.93 6.66
N THR A 60 -5.50 13.09 6.63
CA THR A 60 -4.76 14.11 7.37
C THR A 60 -5.11 15.54 6.95
N GLU A 61 -5.25 15.82 5.65
CA GLU A 61 -5.65 17.15 5.16
C GLU A 61 -7.07 17.51 5.60
N LYS A 62 -8.01 16.56 5.50
CA LYS A 62 -9.43 16.79 5.89
C LYS A 62 -9.63 17.13 7.36
N ASN A 63 -8.68 16.78 8.23
CA ASN A 63 -8.72 17.09 9.66
C ASN A 63 -8.01 18.41 10.00
N LEU A 64 -7.17 18.95 9.11
CA LEU A 64 -6.53 20.25 9.29
C LEU A 64 -7.50 21.40 9.01
N ASP A 65 -8.43 21.23 8.06
CA ASP A 65 -9.48 22.22 7.76
C ASP A 65 -10.61 22.29 8.81
N ARG A 66 -10.57 21.42 9.84
CA ARG A 66 -11.57 21.35 10.92
C ARG A 66 -11.02 21.71 12.30
N ALA A 67 -9.75 22.09 12.40
CA ALA A 67 -9.10 22.54 13.63
C ALA A 67 -9.00 24.07 13.70
#